data_AF-A0A0F9M984-F1
#
_entry.id   AF-A0A0F9M984-F1
#
_cell.length_a   1.000
_cell.length_b   1.000
_cell.length_c   1.000
_cell.angle_alpha   90.00
_cell.angle_beta   90.00
_cell.angle_gamma   90.00
#
_symmetry.space_group_name_H-M   'P 1'
#
loop_
_entity.id
_entity.type
_entity.pdbx_description
1 polymer ?
#
loop_
_entity_poly.entity_id
_entity_poly.type
_entity_poly.pdbx_seq_one_letter_code
_entity_poly.pdbx_strand_id
1 'polypeptide(L)'
;MKIPMITCKSPAISELLTKNENIILCERANPESLAKAILLLKNDENLRNEIKENAYSLYRNHCTTEKIGKFLTKILNDIIRH
;
A
#
# COMPACT_ATOMS: atom_id res chain seq x y z
N MET A 1 -1.24 -12.66 -3.73
CA MET A 1 -1.79 -12.19 -5.02
C MET A 1 -1.32 -10.75 -5.23
N LYS A 2 -0.92 -10.36 -6.44
CA LYS A 2 -0.49 -8.98 -6.75
C LYS A 2 -1.60 -8.28 -7.51
N ILE A 3 -2.35 -7.41 -6.83
CA ILE A 3 -3.45 -6.65 -7.44
C ILE A 3 -3.17 -5.16 -7.24
N PRO A 4 -3.23 -4.34 -8.29
CA PRO A 4 -3.18 -2.89 -8.13
C PRO A 4 -4.42 -2.41 -7.36
N MET A 5 -4.22 -1.62 -6.31
CA MET A 5 -5.30 -1.19 -5.43
C MET A 5 -5.69 0.27 -5.69
N ILE A 6 -7.00 0.52 -5.72
CA ILE A 6 -7.58 1.86 -5.64
C ILE A 6 -8.24 1.99 -4.25
N THR A 7 -7.95 3.07 -3.54
CA THR A 7 -8.62 3.38 -2.27
C THR A 7 -8.73 4.90 -2.04
N CYS A 8 -9.45 5.33 -1.01
CA CYS A 8 -9.50 6.73 -0.62
C CYS A 8 -8.25 7.14 0.16
N LYS A 9 -7.85 8.41 0.07
CA LYS A 9 -6.80 8.96 0.94
C LYS A 9 -7.24 8.88 2.41
N SER A 10 -6.37 8.39 3.28
CA SER A 10 -6.52 8.41 4.73
C SER A 10 -5.15 8.50 5.41
N PRO A 11 -5.07 8.92 6.69
CA PRO A 11 -3.80 8.94 7.42
C PRO A 11 -3.09 7.58 7.40
N ALA A 12 -3.81 6.49 7.69
CA ALA A 12 -3.24 5.14 7.70
C ALA A 12 -2.68 4.70 6.34
N ILE A 13 -3.30 5.11 5.23
CA ILE A 13 -2.76 4.82 3.89
C ILE A 13 -1.45 5.58 3.68
N SER A 14 -1.36 6.84 4.11
CA SER A 14 -0.16 7.67 3.97
C SER A 14 1.00 7.30 4.89
N GLU A 15 0.78 6.46 5.91
CA GLU A 15 1.86 5.94 6.78
C GLU A 15 2.82 5.00 6.04
N LEU A 16 2.31 4.31 5.00
CA LEU A 16 3.06 3.25 4.31
C LEU A 16 3.06 3.42 2.79
N LEU A 17 1.95 3.86 2.20
CA LEU A 17 1.76 3.89 0.75
C LEU A 17 1.96 5.31 0.19
N THR A 18 2.58 5.36 -0.99
CA THR A 18 2.86 6.58 -1.75
C THR A 18 2.00 6.63 -3.00
N LYS A 19 1.24 7.72 -3.15
CA LYS A 19 0.34 7.95 -4.28
C LYS A 19 1.08 7.81 -5.61
N ASN A 20 0.51 7.05 -6.53
CA ASN A 20 1.00 6.75 -7.88
C ASN A 20 2.28 5.91 -7.96
N GLU A 21 2.90 5.53 -6.83
CA GLU A 21 4.03 4.61 -6.83
C GLU A 21 3.59 3.18 -6.50
N ASN A 22 2.77 3.04 -5.46
CA ASN A 22 2.32 1.74 -4.94
C ASN A 22 0.83 1.73 -4.55
N ILE A 23 0.09 2.82 -4.83
CA ILE A 23 -1.35 2.92 -4.62
C ILE A 23 -1.94 3.96 -5.60
N ILE A 24 -3.16 3.72 -6.10
CA ILE A 24 -3.98 4.77 -6.72
C ILE A 24 -4.98 5.30 -5.69
N LEU A 25 -5.05 6.62 -5.55
CA LEU A 25 -5.98 7.26 -4.63
C LEU A 25 -7.13 7.94 -5.38
N CYS A 26 -8.36 7.74 -4.89
CA CYS A 26 -9.55 8.49 -5.29
C CYS A 26 -10.08 9.37 -4.15
N GLU A 27 -10.93 10.32 -4.50
CA GLU A 27 -11.63 11.18 -3.54
C GLU A 27 -12.79 10.43 -2.89
N ARG A 28 -12.94 10.60 -1.57
CA ARG A 28 -14.00 9.91 -0.80
C ARG A 28 -15.37 10.43 -1.23
N ALA A 29 -16.33 9.51 -1.39
CA ALA A 29 -17.71 9.81 -1.81
C ALA A 29 -17.82 10.56 -3.15
N ASN A 30 -16.83 10.39 -4.04
CA ASN A 30 -16.80 11.01 -5.36
C ASN A 30 -16.74 9.92 -6.46
N PRO A 31 -17.87 9.58 -7.11
CA PRO A 31 -17.92 8.53 -8.12
C PRO A 31 -17.09 8.86 -9.37
N GLU A 32 -17.01 10.12 -9.78
CA GLU A 32 -16.22 10.55 -10.93
C GLU A 32 -14.71 10.34 -10.69
N SER A 33 -14.25 10.60 -9.47
CA SER A 33 -12.86 10.37 -9.05
C SER A 33 -12.50 8.89 -9.08
N LEU A 34 -13.39 8.02 -8.59
CA LEU A 34 -13.22 6.57 -8.68
C LEU A 34 -13.21 6.09 -10.13
N ALA A 35 -14.14 6.57 -10.97
CA ALA A 35 -14.19 6.22 -12.39
C ALA A 35 -12.89 6.61 -13.12
N LYS A 36 -12.36 7.81 -12.85
CA LYS A 36 -11.05 8.25 -13.39
C LYS A 36 -9.91 7.34 -12.94
N ALA A 37 -9.87 6.94 -11.67
CA ALA A 37 -8.84 6.03 -11.15
C ALA A 37 -8.91 4.64 -11.80
N ILE A 38 -10.12 4.10 -12.01
CA ILE A 38 -10.33 2.83 -12.71
C ILE A 38 -9.87 2.93 -14.16
N LEU A 39 -10.27 4.00 -14.87
CA LEU A 39 -9.89 4.20 -16.28
C LEU A 39 -8.38 4.39 -16.45
N LEU A 40 -7.72 5.10 -15.53
CA LEU A 40 -6.26 5.25 -15.50
C LEU A 40 -5.58 3.88 -15.48
N LEU A 41 -5.91 3.03 -14.51
CA LEU A 41 -5.32 1.69 -14.41
C LEU A 41 -5.71 0.76 -15.56
N LYS A 42 -6.93 0.90 -16.10
CA LYS A 42 -7.38 0.10 -17.24
C LYS A 42 -6.58 0.42 -18.50
N ASN A 43 -6.40 1.71 -18.78
CA ASN A 43 -5.82 2.20 -20.03
C ASN A 43 -4.28 2.22 -20.02
N ASP A 44 -3.65 2.23 -18.84
CA ASP A 44 -2.19 2.20 -18.70
C ASP A 44 -1.72 0.89 -18.06
N GLU A 45 -1.31 -0.07 -18.89
CA GLU A 45 -0.80 -1.35 -18.44
C GLU A 45 0.54 -1.25 -17.71
N ASN A 46 1.41 -0.34 -18.12
CA ASN A 46 2.72 -0.17 -17.51
C ASN A 46 2.58 0.33 -16.08
N LEU A 47 1.79 1.40 -15.89
CA LEU A 47 1.46 1.92 -14.56
C LEU A 47 0.80 0.85 -13.69
N ARG A 48 -0.14 0.08 -14.25
CA ARG A 48 -0.83 -0.99 -13.54
C ARG A 48 0.15 -2.08 -13.05
N ASN A 49 1.11 -2.44 -13.89
CA ASN A 49 2.14 -3.42 -13.56
C ASN A 49 3.16 -2.87 -12.55
N GLU A 50 3.54 -1.61 -12.67
CA GLU A 50 4.44 -0.95 -11.73
C GLU A 50 3.83 -0.88 -10.33
N ILE A 51 2.58 -0.40 -10.21
CA ILE A 51 1.90 -0.26 -8.92
C ILE A 51 1.76 -1.60 -8.19
N LYS A 52 1.34 -2.67 -8.89
CA LYS A 52 1.15 -3.98 -8.23
C LYS A 52 2.48 -4.59 -7.77
N GLU A 53 3.57 -4.35 -8.51
CA GLU A 53 4.90 -4.86 -8.15
C GLU A 53 5.51 -4.07 -6.99
N ASN A 54 5.43 -2.74 -7.04
CA ASN A 54 5.90 -1.86 -5.98
C ASN A 54 5.15 -2.10 -4.66
N ALA A 55 3.81 -2.20 -4.72
CA ALA A 55 2.99 -2.51 -3.54
C ALA A 55 3.35 -3.88 -2.94
N TYR A 56 3.59 -4.89 -3.78
CA TYR A 56 3.98 -6.21 -3.30
C TYR A 56 5.38 -6.21 -2.69
N SER A 57 6.35 -5.50 -3.30
CA SER A 57 7.69 -5.33 -2.75
C SER A 57 7.64 -4.68 -1.36
N LEU A 58 6.87 -3.59 -1.22
CA LEU A 58 6.64 -2.91 0.04
C LEU A 58 6.03 -3.85 1.11
N TYR A 59 4.99 -4.61 0.76
CA TYR A 59 4.41 -5.63 1.64
C TYR A 59 5.46 -6.65 2.09
N ARG A 60 6.28 -7.17 1.16
CA ARG A 60 7.33 -8.16 1.46
C ARG A 60 8.40 -7.62 2.40
N ASN A 61 8.68 -6.32 2.33
CA ASN A 61 9.72 -5.68 3.13
C ASN A 61 9.24 -5.29 4.54
N HIS A 62 7.95 -4.98 4.71
CA HIS A 62 7.44 -4.40 5.96
C HIS A 62 6.32 -5.20 6.64
N CYS A 63 5.44 -5.86 5.88
CA CYS A 63 4.14 -6.31 6.38
C CYS A 63 3.97 -7.84 6.45
N THR A 64 5.02 -8.61 6.17
CA THR A 64 4.95 -10.07 6.34
C THR A 64 4.90 -10.44 7.81
N THR A 65 4.29 -11.60 8.12
CA THR A 65 4.27 -12.15 9.49
C THR A 65 5.66 -12.21 10.12
N GLU A 66 6.67 -12.59 9.34
CA GLU A 66 8.06 -12.63 9.79
C GLU A 66 8.59 -11.24 10.15
N LYS A 67 8.35 -10.22 9.31
CA LYS A 67 8.80 -8.84 9.55
C LYS A 67 8.13 -8.24 10.78
N ILE A 68 6.81 -8.40 10.88
CA ILE A 68 6.02 -7.91 12.01
C ILE A 68 6.44 -8.63 13.30
N GLY A 69 6.59 -9.96 13.28
CA GLY A 69 7.03 -10.74 14.43
C GLY A 69 8.42 -10.34 14.91
N LYS A 70 9.38 -10.13 13.99
CA LYS A 70 10.72 -9.62 14.33
C LYS A 70 10.66 -8.24 14.99
N PHE A 71 9.82 -7.34 14.48
CA PHE A 71 9.65 -6.01 15.06
C PHE A 71 9.04 -6.08 16.46
N LEU A 72 8.00 -6.89 16.66
CA LEU A 72 7.38 -7.10 17.97
C LEU A 72 8.36 -7.69 18.99
N THR A 73 9.08 -8.75 18.61
CA THR A 73 10.09 -9.38 19.48
C THR A 73 11.19 -8.39 19.88
N LYS A 74 11.59 -7.49 18.96
CA LYS A 74 12.54 -6.43 19.29
C LYS A 74 11.99 -5.53 20.39
N ILE A 75 10.77 -5.02 20.25
CA ILE A 75 10.12 -4.16 21.25
C ILE A 75 10.02 -4.87 22.61
N LEU A 76 9.60 -6.14 22.62
CA LEU A 76 9.48 -6.91 23.87
C LEU A 76 10.84 -7.11 24.55
N ASN A 77 11.88 -7.42 23.80
CA ASN A 77 13.23 -7.57 24.34
C ASN A 77 13.79 -6.25 24.88
N ASP A 78 13.49 -5.13 24.22
CA ASP A 78 13.90 -3.80 24.69
C ASP A 78 13.22 -3.48 26.02
N ILE A 79 11.95 -3.85 26.20
CA ILE A 79 11.21 -3.67 27.47
C ILE A 79 11.74 -4.60 28.58
N ILE A 80 12.02 -5.88 28.29
CA ILE A 80 12.44 -6.86 29.31
C ILE A 80 13.87 -6.61 29.81
N ARG A 81 14.72 -5.95 29.02
CA ARG A 81 16.13 -5.66 29.38
C ARG A 81 16.29 -4.39 30.23
N HIS A 82 15.20 -3.65 30.46
CA HIS A 82 15.11 -2.53 31.40
C HIS A 82 14.47 -2.97 32.72
#